data_AF-A0A2T6D9X8-F1
#
_entry.id   AF-A0A2T6D9X8-F1
#
_cell.length_a   1.000
_cell.length_b   1.000
_cell.length_c   1.000
_cell.angle_alpha   90.00
_cell.angle_beta   90.00
_cell.angle_gamma   90.00
#
_symmetry.space_group_name_H-M   'P 1'
#
loop_
_entity.id
_entity.type
_entity.pdbx_description
1 polymer ?
#
loop_
_entity_poly.entity_id
_entity_poly.type
_entity_poly.pdbx_seq_one_letter_code
_entity_poly.pdbx_strand_id
1 'polypeptide(L)'
;MKKAAILAALFFPLLGAQATQQQSDKIIYQGDPCDLETHFLFPSPVEMYFRQHPEKKYPFESTSTANYRGHIATYEISDGRLYLVDIQKAVLPGEKPTDPPGKLVKEIFPQALDSHGKVPVDWFTGNIRIFGKPEKRHYQSPGDAKGYDDTVFTTVNLLQIDKGSVKRETMFPFDEYWQKFETVAAYEALKPEEKSAISEHIAFLNQHSPDWQNFGSIEPTGPAKSEADYSVFLTRYITTPVKIPLTKFIAVKDVAFKPGETSWMADDDLAPTKDRNILFLEMGSTDVPKGPWSNFTGGALQFVLILDSLAPRTIDFTEADSQRFRLINNFARNDKNDNPTRISGHLEILSSSEKEIVVTGLITFTTAKVATHQEIRLEKTAIPVLDLTAYVRRYNPAGEGYFSADNILKRIAEKEKPAP
;
A
#
# COMPACT_ATOMS: atom_id res chain seq x y z
N MET A 1 20.70 -20.15 -34.15
CA MET A 1 21.30 -18.79 -34.07
C MET A 1 20.27 -17.66 -34.06
N LYS A 2 19.26 -17.63 -34.96
CA LYS A 2 18.24 -16.55 -34.98
C LYS A 2 17.40 -16.41 -33.69
N LYS A 3 17.13 -17.49 -32.96
CA LYS A 3 16.37 -17.46 -31.69
C LYS A 3 17.16 -16.86 -30.50
N ALA A 4 18.49 -16.96 -30.50
CA ALA A 4 19.33 -16.39 -29.44
C ALA A 4 19.46 -14.86 -29.58
N ALA A 5 19.47 -14.35 -30.81
CA ALA A 5 19.48 -12.91 -31.09
C ALA A 5 18.17 -12.21 -30.67
N ILE A 6 17.03 -12.90 -30.80
CA ILE A 6 15.72 -12.37 -30.38
C ILE A 6 15.61 -12.33 -28.83
N LEU A 7 16.16 -13.33 -28.13
CA LEU A 7 16.22 -13.31 -26.66
C LEU A 7 17.12 -12.18 -26.13
N ALA A 8 18.26 -11.93 -26.77
CA ALA A 8 19.17 -10.84 -26.39
C ALA A 8 18.57 -9.44 -26.64
N ALA A 9 17.77 -9.28 -27.70
CA ALA A 9 17.08 -8.02 -27.99
C ALA A 9 15.93 -7.71 -27.01
N LEU A 10 15.28 -8.74 -26.46
CA LEU A 10 14.22 -8.57 -25.44
C LEU A 10 14.75 -8.21 -24.05
N PHE A 11 16.04 -8.45 -23.77
CA PHE A 11 16.69 -8.10 -22.49
C PHE A 11 17.33 -6.70 -22.49
N PHE A 12 17.43 -6.04 -23.64
CA PHE A 12 18.09 -4.73 -23.75
C PHE A 12 17.33 -3.50 -23.19
N PRO A 13 15.99 -3.47 -23.02
CA PRO A 13 15.32 -2.31 -22.41
C PRO A 13 15.32 -2.31 -20.88
N LEU A 14 16.00 -3.26 -20.21
CA LEU A 14 16.18 -3.26 -18.74
C LEU A 14 17.34 -2.37 -18.27
N LEU A 15 18.00 -1.64 -19.18
CA LEU A 15 19.04 -0.68 -18.86
C LEU A 15 18.42 0.57 -18.20
N GLY A 16 18.23 0.49 -16.89
CA GLY A 16 18.14 1.63 -15.98
C GLY A 16 16.94 2.54 -16.20
N ALA A 17 15.74 2.05 -15.87
CA ALA A 17 14.64 2.96 -15.51
C ALA A 17 15.07 3.75 -14.26
N GLN A 18 15.70 4.90 -14.47
CA GLN A 18 16.01 5.83 -13.40
C GLN A 18 14.70 6.49 -13.00
N ALA A 19 14.29 6.31 -11.74
CA ALA A 19 13.17 7.04 -11.19
C ALA A 19 13.48 8.53 -11.31
N THR A 20 12.67 9.26 -12.08
CA THR A 20 12.82 10.69 -12.23
C THR A 20 12.29 11.37 -10.97
N GLN A 21 13.18 12.03 -10.23
CA GLN A 21 12.80 12.83 -9.07
C GLN A 21 11.77 13.88 -9.49
N GLN A 22 10.64 13.93 -8.77
CA GLN A 22 9.58 14.89 -9.07
C GLN A 22 10.05 16.32 -8.76
N GLN A 23 9.75 17.25 -9.65
CA GLN A 23 9.99 18.67 -9.43
C GLN A 23 8.93 19.21 -8.48
N SER A 24 9.37 19.70 -7.32
CA SER A 24 8.56 20.33 -6.29
C SER A 24 8.04 21.70 -6.73
N ASP A 25 6.84 22.06 -6.26
CA ASP A 25 6.48 23.47 -6.17
C ASP A 25 7.38 24.18 -5.13
N LYS A 26 7.39 25.50 -5.16
CA LYS A 26 8.16 26.33 -4.24
C LYS A 26 7.25 27.00 -3.23
N ILE A 27 7.76 27.20 -2.03
CA ILE A 27 7.03 27.94 -0.99
C ILE A 27 7.98 28.79 -0.18
N ILE A 28 7.64 30.06 -0.01
CA ILE A 28 8.33 30.97 0.90
C ILE A 28 7.67 30.81 2.27
N TYR A 29 8.42 30.27 3.22
CA TYR A 29 7.91 29.94 4.55
C TYR A 29 8.83 30.55 5.61
N GLN A 30 8.25 31.37 6.49
CA GLN A 30 9.01 32.18 7.47
C GLN A 30 10.10 33.06 6.84
N GLY A 31 9.89 33.48 5.58
CA GLY A 31 10.84 34.28 4.80
C GLY A 31 11.89 33.47 4.04
N ASP A 32 11.99 32.15 4.26
CA ASP A 32 12.95 31.29 3.60
C ASP A 32 12.33 30.55 2.40
N PRO A 33 13.06 30.41 1.27
CA PRO A 33 12.63 29.57 0.17
C PRO A 33 12.74 28.09 0.54
N CYS A 34 11.64 27.37 0.39
CA CYS A 34 11.49 25.96 0.69
C CYS A 34 10.83 25.22 -0.47
N ASP A 35 10.88 23.89 -0.40
CA ASP A 35 10.21 23.02 -1.37
C ASP A 35 8.86 22.58 -0.82
N LEU A 36 7.81 22.74 -1.62
CA LEU A 36 6.49 22.23 -1.35
C LEU A 36 6.37 20.83 -1.96
N GLU A 37 6.05 19.83 -1.14
CA GLU A 37 5.83 18.48 -1.64
C GLU A 37 4.64 18.45 -2.59
N THR A 38 4.90 18.00 -3.80
CA THR A 38 3.88 17.87 -4.83
C THR A 38 4.19 16.67 -5.71
N HIS A 39 3.25 15.75 -5.80
CA HIS A 39 3.29 14.61 -6.72
C HIS A 39 1.87 14.07 -6.88
N PHE A 40 1.69 12.96 -7.60
CA PHE A 40 0.35 12.43 -7.88
C PHE A 40 -0.54 12.27 -6.63
N LEU A 41 0.00 11.87 -5.47
CA LEU A 41 -0.79 11.72 -4.24
C LEU A 41 -1.03 13.06 -3.52
N PHE A 42 -0.21 14.07 -3.80
CA PHE A 42 -0.22 15.40 -3.20
C PHE A 42 -0.40 16.45 -4.31
N PRO A 43 -1.63 16.61 -4.82
CA PRO A 43 -1.90 17.59 -5.86
C PRO A 43 -1.57 18.99 -5.35
N SER A 44 -0.99 19.82 -6.21
CA SER A 44 -0.73 21.21 -5.86
C SER A 44 -2.04 21.98 -5.59
N PRO A 45 -2.02 23.03 -4.77
CA PRO A 45 -3.17 23.92 -4.62
C PRO A 45 -3.71 24.47 -5.95
N VAL A 46 -2.86 24.68 -6.96
CA VAL A 46 -3.28 25.06 -8.32
C VAL A 46 -4.02 23.91 -9.03
N GLU A 47 -3.54 22.67 -8.97
CA GLU A 47 -4.29 21.52 -9.51
C GLU A 47 -5.66 21.38 -8.84
N MET A 48 -5.72 21.56 -7.52
CA MET A 48 -6.96 21.51 -6.75
C MET A 48 -7.97 22.56 -7.19
N TYR A 49 -7.52 23.78 -7.52
CA TYR A 49 -8.38 24.82 -8.06
C TYR A 49 -9.09 24.37 -9.34
N PHE A 50 -8.36 23.86 -10.33
CA PHE A 50 -8.93 23.44 -11.61
C PHE A 50 -9.83 22.20 -11.49
N ARG A 51 -9.56 21.32 -10.51
CA ARG A 51 -10.48 20.20 -10.20
C ARG A 51 -11.81 20.68 -9.62
N GLN A 52 -11.78 21.71 -8.79
CA GLN A 52 -12.99 22.32 -8.19
C GLN A 52 -13.76 23.21 -9.17
N HIS A 53 -13.12 23.62 -10.28
CA HIS A 53 -13.67 24.50 -11.30
C HIS A 53 -13.57 23.84 -12.68
N PRO A 54 -14.33 22.75 -12.93
CA PRO A 54 -14.22 21.96 -14.16
C PRO A 54 -14.59 22.74 -15.44
N GLU A 55 -15.28 23.88 -15.31
CA GLU A 55 -15.55 24.81 -16.41
C GLU A 55 -14.29 25.55 -16.89
N LYS A 56 -13.22 25.57 -16.09
CA LYS A 56 -11.93 26.19 -16.44
C LYS A 56 -10.99 25.14 -16.97
N LYS A 57 -10.54 25.32 -18.21
CA LYS A 57 -9.53 24.44 -18.81
C LYS A 57 -8.19 24.61 -18.10
N TYR A 58 -7.61 23.49 -17.65
CA TYR A 58 -6.24 23.47 -17.13
C TYR A 58 -5.25 23.89 -18.24
N PRO A 59 -4.48 24.99 -18.06
CA PRO A 59 -3.72 25.61 -19.15
C PRO A 59 -2.30 25.05 -19.32
N PHE A 60 -1.93 24.05 -18.53
CA PHE A 60 -0.57 23.48 -18.52
C PHE A 60 -0.55 22.10 -19.16
N GLU A 61 0.58 21.78 -19.79
CA GLU A 61 0.83 20.50 -20.45
C GLU A 61 2.03 19.83 -19.79
N SER A 62 1.95 18.52 -19.56
CA SER A 62 3.06 17.73 -19.01
C SER A 62 4.27 17.81 -19.94
N THR A 63 5.41 18.26 -19.42
CA THR A 63 6.66 18.37 -20.20
C THR A 63 7.64 17.24 -19.90
N SER A 64 7.47 16.54 -18.77
CA SER A 64 8.29 15.38 -18.41
C SER A 64 7.60 14.53 -17.34
N THR A 65 8.06 13.29 -17.16
CA THR A 65 7.64 12.45 -16.02
C THR A 65 8.10 13.02 -14.68
N ALA A 66 9.13 13.88 -14.66
CA ALA A 66 9.58 14.60 -13.47
C ALA A 66 8.62 15.74 -13.08
N ASN A 67 7.76 16.22 -14.00
CA ASN A 67 6.73 17.20 -13.70
C ASN A 67 5.51 17.00 -14.59
N TYR A 68 4.67 16.05 -14.19
CA TYR A 68 3.44 15.73 -14.91
C TYR A 68 2.43 16.88 -14.97
N ARG A 69 2.58 17.86 -14.06
CA ARG A 69 1.64 18.97 -13.86
C ARG A 69 1.84 20.07 -14.90
N GLY A 70 2.99 20.12 -15.56
CA GLY A 70 3.31 21.13 -16.56
C GLY A 70 3.58 22.52 -16.00
N HIS A 71 3.62 22.69 -14.69
CA HIS A 71 3.92 23.96 -14.02
C HIS A 71 4.74 23.77 -12.75
N ILE A 72 5.34 24.85 -12.29
CA ILE A 72 5.89 25.01 -10.94
C ILE A 72 5.22 26.25 -10.36
N ALA A 73 4.47 26.07 -9.29
CA ALA A 73 3.87 27.19 -8.56
C ALA A 73 4.80 27.64 -7.43
N THR A 74 4.82 28.94 -7.16
CA THR A 74 5.48 29.51 -5.99
C THR A 74 4.43 30.07 -5.05
N TYR A 75 4.42 29.57 -3.83
CA TYR A 75 3.53 30.02 -2.77
C TYR A 75 4.29 30.84 -1.73
N GLU A 76 3.55 31.52 -0.87
CA GLU A 76 4.07 32.18 0.32
C GLU A 76 3.09 32.01 1.47
N ILE A 77 3.61 31.79 2.67
CA ILE A 77 2.82 31.89 3.90
C ILE A 77 3.19 33.19 4.61
N SER A 78 2.25 34.13 4.62
CA SER A 78 2.34 35.39 5.35
C SER A 78 1.07 35.61 6.16
N ASP A 79 1.22 36.15 7.37
CA ASP A 79 0.10 36.46 8.28
C ASP A 79 -0.87 35.29 8.52
N GLY A 80 -0.34 34.06 8.58
CA GLY A 80 -1.12 32.84 8.78
C GLY A 80 -2.01 32.46 7.59
N ARG A 81 -1.71 32.96 6.38
CA ARG A 81 -2.46 32.66 5.16
C ARG A 81 -1.52 32.20 4.03
N LEU A 82 -2.04 31.31 3.19
CA LEU A 82 -1.39 30.80 2.00
C LEU A 82 -1.74 31.68 0.80
N TYR A 83 -0.70 32.15 0.14
CA TYR A 83 -0.77 32.97 -1.06
C TYR A 83 -0.08 32.28 -2.23
N LEU A 84 -0.65 32.40 -3.43
CA LEU A 84 0.01 32.05 -4.68
C LEU A 84 0.70 33.32 -5.22
N VAL A 85 2.01 33.24 -5.38
CA VAL A 85 2.88 34.36 -5.78
C VAL A 85 3.25 34.28 -7.26
N ASP A 86 3.55 33.07 -7.74
CA ASP A 86 3.95 32.85 -9.13
C ASP A 86 3.47 31.49 -9.64
N ILE A 87 3.31 31.38 -10.96
CA ILE A 87 3.21 30.12 -11.67
C ILE A 87 4.07 30.24 -12.91
N GLN A 88 4.93 29.25 -13.11
CA GLN A 88 5.76 29.15 -14.30
C GLN A 88 5.47 27.84 -15.00
N LYS A 89 5.48 27.84 -16.33
CA LYS A 89 5.45 26.59 -17.10
C LYS A 89 6.71 25.79 -16.80
N ALA A 90 6.54 24.49 -16.60
CA ALA A 90 7.68 23.60 -16.39
C ALA A 90 8.51 23.52 -17.68
N VAL A 91 9.80 23.79 -17.58
CA VAL A 91 10.76 23.69 -18.69
C VAL A 91 11.65 22.48 -18.53
N LEU A 92 12.25 22.00 -19.63
CA LEU A 92 13.16 20.85 -19.58
C LEU A 92 14.44 21.19 -18.77
N PRO A 93 15.12 20.18 -18.21
CA PRO A 93 16.39 20.41 -17.50
C PRO A 93 17.39 21.20 -18.36
N GLY A 94 17.87 22.33 -17.82
CA GLY A 94 18.81 23.22 -18.51
C GLY A 94 18.18 24.38 -19.29
N GLU A 95 16.85 24.38 -19.45
CA GLU A 95 16.12 25.49 -20.02
C GLU A 95 15.72 26.52 -18.95
N LYS A 96 15.44 27.75 -19.38
CA LYS A 96 14.92 28.82 -18.51
C LYS A 96 13.46 29.10 -18.86
N PRO A 97 12.61 29.37 -17.87
CA PRO A 97 11.27 29.89 -18.10
C PRO A 97 11.32 31.13 -18.99
N THR A 98 10.45 31.19 -19.99
CA THR A 98 10.35 32.32 -20.93
C THR A 98 9.39 33.40 -20.46
N ASP A 99 8.41 33.04 -19.62
CA ASP A 99 7.46 33.98 -19.05
C ASP A 99 8.10 34.75 -17.87
N PRO A 100 7.89 36.07 -17.77
CA PRO A 100 8.33 36.84 -16.62
C PRO A 100 7.57 36.40 -15.35
N PRO A 101 8.21 36.44 -14.17
CA PRO A 101 7.57 36.09 -12.91
C PRO A 101 6.25 36.82 -12.67
N GLY A 102 5.23 36.10 -12.24
CA GLY A 102 3.89 36.59 -11.90
C GLY A 102 2.96 36.79 -13.10
N LYS A 103 3.44 36.63 -14.35
CA LYS A 103 2.60 36.82 -15.54
C LYS A 103 1.43 35.85 -15.59
N LEU A 104 1.69 34.55 -15.46
CA LEU A 104 0.63 33.53 -15.54
C LEU A 104 -0.36 33.62 -14.38
N VAL A 105 0.09 34.02 -13.18
CA VAL A 105 -0.83 34.27 -12.04
C VAL A 105 -1.84 35.34 -12.41
N LYS A 106 -1.40 36.45 -13.01
CA LYS A 106 -2.29 37.55 -13.43
C LYS A 106 -3.23 37.13 -14.56
N GLU A 107 -2.77 36.26 -15.48
CA GLU A 107 -3.60 35.76 -16.58
C GLU A 107 -4.66 34.76 -16.10
N ILE A 108 -4.30 33.87 -15.17
CA ILE A 108 -5.18 32.80 -14.67
C ILE A 108 -6.12 33.31 -13.56
N PHE A 109 -5.64 34.24 -12.72
CA PHE A 109 -6.36 34.76 -11.55
C PHE A 109 -6.46 36.29 -11.55
N PRO A 110 -6.92 36.94 -12.64
CA PRO A 110 -6.88 38.40 -12.77
C PRO A 110 -7.70 39.14 -11.70
N GLN A 111 -8.77 38.51 -11.21
CA GLN A 111 -9.71 39.11 -10.25
C GLN A 111 -9.39 38.78 -8.78
N ALA A 112 -8.37 37.97 -8.53
CA ALA A 112 -8.07 37.46 -7.19
C ALA A 112 -6.75 38.01 -6.62
N LEU A 113 -6.16 39.02 -7.28
CA LEU A 113 -4.93 39.67 -6.83
C LEU A 113 -5.22 40.60 -5.65
N ASP A 114 -4.42 40.50 -4.60
CA ASP A 114 -4.40 41.43 -3.48
C ASP A 114 -3.62 42.71 -3.82
N SER A 115 -3.50 43.63 -2.85
CA SER A 115 -2.76 44.88 -3.00
C SER A 115 -1.25 44.71 -3.26
N HIS A 116 -0.72 43.50 -3.07
CA HIS A 116 0.67 43.13 -3.29
C HIS A 116 0.86 42.28 -4.55
N GLY A 117 -0.20 42.03 -5.32
CA GLY A 117 -0.17 41.22 -6.53
C GLY A 117 -0.06 39.72 -6.27
N LYS A 118 -0.44 39.26 -5.07
CA LYS A 118 -0.52 37.84 -4.70
C LYS A 118 -1.97 37.38 -4.75
N VAL A 119 -2.19 36.08 -4.91
CA VAL A 119 -3.55 35.51 -4.91
C VAL A 119 -3.79 34.75 -3.62
N PRO A 120 -4.76 35.16 -2.77
CA PRO A 120 -5.17 34.36 -1.61
C PRO A 120 -5.68 32.99 -2.07
N VAL A 121 -5.11 31.90 -1.54
CA VAL A 121 -5.45 30.53 -1.93
C VAL A 121 -6.68 30.03 -1.14
N ASP A 122 -7.76 30.81 -1.17
CA ASP A 122 -8.95 30.59 -0.32
C ASP A 122 -9.76 29.34 -0.73
N TRP A 123 -9.52 28.83 -1.94
CA TRP A 123 -10.12 27.58 -2.42
C TRP A 123 -9.48 26.33 -1.82
N PHE A 124 -8.27 26.44 -1.25
CA PHE A 124 -7.55 25.28 -0.76
C PHE A 124 -7.87 24.99 0.71
N THR A 125 -8.30 23.75 0.97
CA THR A 125 -8.44 23.16 2.31
C THR A 125 -7.79 21.80 2.27
N GLY A 126 -6.84 21.54 3.15
CA GLY A 126 -6.03 20.33 3.12
C GLY A 126 -4.74 20.46 3.91
N ASN A 127 -3.88 19.47 3.79
CA ASN A 127 -2.59 19.45 4.45
C ASN A 127 -1.48 19.63 3.43
N ILE A 128 -0.55 20.56 3.68
CA ILE A 128 0.64 20.75 2.86
C ILE A 128 1.89 20.35 3.63
N ARG A 129 2.86 19.78 2.91
CA ARG A 129 4.15 19.37 3.47
C ARG A 129 5.25 20.24 2.87
N ILE A 130 5.97 20.93 3.73
CA ILE A 130 7.07 21.82 3.37
C ILE A 130 8.37 21.15 3.80
N PHE A 131 9.25 20.89 2.83
CA PHE A 131 10.60 20.45 3.09
C PHE A 131 11.48 21.67 3.39
N GLY A 132 12.18 21.61 4.52
CA GLY A 132 13.08 22.68 4.97
C GLY A 132 14.30 22.84 4.06
N LYS A 133 15.35 23.47 4.59
CA LYS A 133 16.56 23.71 3.82
C LYS A 133 17.25 22.39 3.45
N PRO A 134 17.59 22.18 2.16
CA PRO A 134 18.38 21.03 1.75
C PRO A 134 19.82 21.14 2.26
N GLU A 135 20.36 20.04 2.75
CA GLU A 135 21.75 19.86 3.15
C GLU A 135 22.37 18.72 2.35
N LYS A 136 23.66 18.88 2.01
CA LYS A 136 24.43 17.78 1.42
C LYS A 136 24.93 16.88 2.53
N ARG A 137 24.58 15.61 2.47
CA ARG A 137 25.07 14.58 3.41
C ARG A 137 25.86 13.55 2.61
N HIS A 138 27.08 13.27 3.05
CA HIS A 138 27.91 12.22 2.48
C HIS A 138 27.60 10.89 3.16
N TYR A 139 27.20 9.89 2.40
CA TYR A 139 26.94 8.54 2.87
C TYR A 139 28.09 7.61 2.47
N GLN A 140 28.61 6.88 3.45
CA GLN A 140 29.64 5.87 3.21
C GLN A 140 29.12 4.49 3.63
N SER A 141 28.82 3.65 2.65
CA SER A 141 28.37 2.28 2.90
C SER A 141 29.55 1.36 3.20
N PRO A 142 29.41 0.35 4.09
CA PRO A 142 30.45 -0.66 4.30
C PRO A 142 30.77 -1.37 2.97
N GLY A 143 31.97 -1.13 2.43
CA GLY A 143 32.42 -1.69 1.16
C GLY A 143 32.46 -0.70 -0.01
N ASP A 144 31.91 0.50 0.14
CA ASP A 144 32.10 1.60 -0.83
C ASP A 144 33.02 2.66 -0.21
N ALA A 145 34.31 2.58 -0.56
CA ALA A 145 35.31 3.51 -0.07
C ALA A 145 35.07 4.96 -0.56
N LYS A 146 34.32 5.16 -1.65
CA LYS A 146 34.09 6.49 -2.22
C LYS A 146 32.87 7.18 -1.62
N GLY A 147 31.88 6.42 -1.16
CA GLY A 147 30.60 6.95 -0.71
C GLY A 147 29.85 7.71 -1.80
N TYR A 148 28.73 8.34 -1.44
CA TYR A 148 27.98 9.23 -2.32
C TYR A 148 27.40 10.40 -1.54
N ASP A 149 27.31 11.56 -2.20
CA ASP A 149 26.61 12.72 -1.65
C ASP A 149 25.13 12.63 -2.00
N ASP A 150 24.28 12.84 -1.00
CA ASP A 150 22.85 12.97 -1.18
C ASP A 150 22.38 14.33 -0.68
N THR A 151 21.26 14.80 -1.20
CA THR A 151 20.59 16.00 -0.71
C THR A 151 19.47 15.59 0.21
N VAL A 152 19.66 15.81 1.51
CA VAL A 152 18.66 15.52 2.54
C VAL A 152 18.04 16.81 3.03
N PHE A 153 16.77 16.77 3.39
CA PHE A 153 16.15 17.89 4.09
C PHE A 153 16.36 17.73 5.59
N THR A 154 16.45 18.83 6.32
CA THR A 154 16.64 18.79 7.78
C THR A 154 15.33 18.66 8.53
N THR A 155 14.27 19.27 8.00
CA THR A 155 12.95 19.32 8.64
C THR A 155 11.83 19.09 7.64
N VAL A 156 10.71 18.59 8.15
CA VAL A 156 9.42 18.53 7.48
C VAL A 156 8.43 19.34 8.30
N ASN A 157 7.84 20.38 7.71
CA ASN A 157 6.75 21.14 8.31
C ASN A 157 5.43 20.69 7.69
N LEU A 158 4.52 20.18 8.51
CA LEU A 158 3.16 19.81 8.11
C LEU A 158 2.21 20.92 8.54
N LEU A 159 1.55 21.55 7.56
CA LEU A 159 0.61 22.63 7.80
C LEU A 159 -0.79 22.21 7.39
N GLN A 160 -1.74 22.41 8.30
CA GLN A 160 -3.16 22.25 8.04
C GLN A 160 -3.74 23.58 7.58
N ILE A 161 -4.26 23.61 6.36
CA ILE A 161 -4.84 24.77 5.72
C ILE A 161 -6.36 24.57 5.64
N ASP A 162 -7.12 25.57 6.06
CA ASP A 162 -8.57 25.66 5.86
C ASP A 162 -8.90 26.99 5.20
N LYS A 163 -9.39 26.89 3.96
CA LYS A 163 -9.70 28.00 3.06
C LYS A 163 -8.57 29.04 3.02
N GLY A 164 -7.38 28.55 2.67
CA GLY A 164 -6.15 29.35 2.61
C GLY A 164 -5.58 29.78 3.97
N SER A 165 -6.26 29.55 5.09
CA SER A 165 -5.76 29.95 6.42
C SER A 165 -5.04 28.81 7.10
N VAL A 166 -3.83 29.06 7.62
CA VAL A 166 -3.08 28.10 8.44
C VAL A 166 -3.78 27.93 9.78
N LYS A 167 -4.23 26.71 10.09
CA LYS A 167 -4.92 26.38 11.34
C LYS A 167 -3.99 25.72 12.35
N ARG A 168 -3.10 24.88 11.84
CA ARG A 168 -2.16 24.12 12.64
C ARG A 168 -0.86 23.94 11.87
N GLU A 169 0.22 23.94 12.62
CA GLU A 169 1.56 23.71 12.14
C GLU A 169 2.23 22.68 13.04
N THR A 170 2.96 21.75 12.44
CA THR A 170 3.76 20.78 13.18
C THR A 170 5.06 20.54 12.43
N MET A 171 6.17 20.79 13.12
CA MET A 171 7.52 20.59 12.61
C MET A 171 8.06 19.24 13.11
N PHE A 172 8.71 18.52 12.20
CA PHE A 172 9.43 17.28 12.50
C PHE A 172 10.86 17.37 11.97
N PRO A 173 11.86 16.84 12.70
CA PRO A 173 13.13 16.47 12.08
C PRO A 173 12.87 15.48 10.93
N PHE A 174 13.56 15.63 9.79
CA PHE A 174 13.26 14.86 8.59
C PHE A 174 13.38 13.35 8.80
N ASP A 175 14.46 12.90 9.45
CA ASP A 175 14.69 11.49 9.74
C ASP A 175 13.61 10.92 10.70
N GLU A 176 13.15 11.73 11.67
CA GLU A 176 12.06 11.34 12.57
C GLU A 176 10.70 11.29 11.86
N TYR A 177 10.45 12.22 10.92
CA TYR A 177 9.20 12.28 10.17
C TYR A 177 8.93 10.96 9.44
N TRP A 178 9.91 10.47 8.69
CA TRP A 178 9.76 9.22 7.95
C TRP A 178 9.67 8.02 8.88
N GLN A 179 10.43 7.97 9.98
CA GLN A 179 10.26 6.91 10.97
C GLN A 179 8.83 6.88 11.56
N LYS A 180 8.29 8.06 11.87
CA LYS A 180 6.93 8.29 12.39
C LYS A 180 5.84 7.95 11.37
N PHE A 181 6.11 8.11 10.08
CA PHE A 181 5.17 7.84 8.99
C PHE A 181 5.24 6.39 8.49
N GLU A 182 6.40 5.74 8.58
CA GLU A 182 6.64 4.40 8.05
C GLU A 182 6.30 3.28 9.04
N THR A 183 6.31 3.55 10.36
CA THR A 183 6.13 2.49 11.37
C THR A 183 4.99 2.75 12.37
N VAL A 184 4.15 1.72 12.60
CA VAL A 184 3.10 1.72 13.64
C VAL A 184 3.68 2.01 15.02
N ALA A 185 4.88 1.48 15.32
CA ALA A 185 5.63 1.77 16.54
C ALA A 185 5.79 3.27 16.81
N ALA A 186 6.27 3.98 15.80
CA ALA A 186 6.57 5.39 15.91
C ALA A 186 5.28 6.21 15.88
N TYR A 187 4.25 5.77 15.13
CA TYR A 187 2.92 6.36 15.18
C TYR A 187 2.26 6.22 16.56
N GLU A 188 2.34 5.06 17.22
CA GLU A 188 1.79 4.85 18.56
C GLU A 188 2.51 5.66 19.64
N ALA A 189 3.81 5.91 19.46
CA ALA A 189 4.61 6.76 20.34
C ALA A 189 4.36 8.27 20.17
N LEU A 190 3.61 8.68 19.13
CA LEU A 190 3.28 10.08 18.88
C LEU A 190 2.38 10.65 19.98
N LYS A 191 2.56 11.95 20.22
CA LYS A 191 1.62 12.75 21.01
C LYS A 191 0.25 12.78 20.29
N PRO A 192 -0.86 12.92 21.03
CA PRO A 192 -2.21 12.95 20.43
C PRO A 192 -2.36 13.95 19.28
N GLU A 193 -1.69 15.09 19.37
CA GLU A 193 -1.75 16.17 18.37
C GLU A 193 -1.04 15.77 17.07
N GLU A 194 0.10 15.08 17.17
CA GLU A 194 0.85 14.54 16.03
C GLU A 194 0.05 13.40 15.34
N LYS A 195 -0.59 12.52 16.13
CA LYS A 195 -1.47 11.45 15.61
C LYS A 195 -2.63 12.01 14.80
N SER A 196 -3.28 13.04 15.33
CA SER A 196 -4.38 13.74 14.66
C SER A 196 -3.90 14.40 13.36
N ALA A 197 -2.77 15.10 13.37
CA ALA A 197 -2.21 15.74 12.18
C ALA A 197 -1.89 14.71 11.07
N ILE A 198 -1.24 13.60 11.42
CA ILE A 198 -0.91 12.54 10.46
C ILE A 198 -2.17 11.83 9.95
N SER A 199 -3.13 11.51 10.83
CA SER A 199 -4.39 10.86 10.44
C SER A 199 -5.19 11.71 9.46
N GLU A 200 -5.33 13.01 9.74
CA GLU A 200 -6.04 13.95 8.86
C GLU A 200 -5.32 14.12 7.53
N HIS A 201 -3.98 14.09 7.54
CA HIS A 201 -3.19 14.11 6.32
C HIS A 201 -3.44 12.85 5.46
N ILE A 202 -3.38 11.66 6.04
CA ILE A 202 -3.68 10.40 5.35
C ILE A 202 -5.12 10.41 4.79
N ALA A 203 -6.09 10.89 5.57
CA ALA A 203 -7.48 11.01 5.13
C ALA A 203 -7.62 11.92 3.91
N PHE A 204 -6.96 13.08 3.93
CA PHE A 204 -6.93 14.02 2.81
C PHE A 204 -6.37 13.38 1.53
N LEU A 205 -5.26 12.63 1.63
CA LEU A 205 -4.65 11.96 0.48
C LEU A 205 -5.57 10.90 -0.14
N ASN A 206 -6.25 10.12 0.71
CA ASN A 206 -7.20 9.11 0.25
C ASN A 206 -8.40 9.74 -0.48
N GLN A 207 -8.82 10.95 -0.11
CA GLN A 207 -9.94 11.65 -0.75
C GLN A 207 -9.55 12.28 -2.10
N HIS A 208 -8.29 12.68 -2.31
CA HIS A 208 -7.89 13.56 -3.43
C HIS A 208 -6.80 13.00 -4.36
N SER A 209 -6.31 11.78 -4.12
CA SER A 209 -5.37 11.11 -5.01
C SER A 209 -6.05 10.71 -6.34
N PRO A 210 -5.62 11.26 -7.50
CA PRO A 210 -6.34 11.19 -8.77
C PRO A 210 -6.24 9.85 -9.53
N ASP A 211 -5.31 8.93 -9.22
CA ASP A 211 -5.09 7.75 -10.08
C ASP A 211 -4.68 6.50 -9.32
N TRP A 212 -5.61 5.94 -8.54
CA TRP A 212 -5.62 4.47 -8.40
C TRP A 212 -6.40 3.83 -9.55
N GLN A 213 -7.40 4.49 -10.13
CA GLN A 213 -8.29 3.91 -11.14
C GLN A 213 -7.62 3.50 -12.46
N ASN A 214 -6.47 4.09 -12.83
CA ASN A 214 -5.84 3.86 -14.15
C ASN A 214 -4.55 3.01 -14.11
N PHE A 215 -3.91 2.81 -12.95
CA PHE A 215 -2.75 1.91 -12.82
C PHE A 215 -3.20 0.48 -12.55
N GLY A 216 -4.03 -0.08 -13.44
CA GLY A 216 -4.48 -1.46 -13.36
C GLY A 216 -5.03 -1.84 -11.98
N SER A 217 -5.70 -0.90 -11.28
CA SER A 217 -6.30 -1.19 -10.00
C SER A 217 -7.27 -2.34 -10.18
N ILE A 218 -6.96 -3.43 -9.51
CA ILE A 218 -7.96 -4.17 -8.77
C ILE A 218 -8.69 -3.08 -7.97
N GLU A 219 -9.84 -2.60 -8.47
CA GLU A 219 -10.72 -1.80 -7.63
C GLU A 219 -10.83 -2.56 -6.30
N PRO A 220 -10.67 -1.93 -5.13
CA PRO A 220 -11.05 -2.57 -3.89
C PRO A 220 -12.51 -2.98 -4.09
N THR A 221 -12.76 -4.27 -4.30
CA THR A 221 -14.08 -4.81 -4.59
C THR A 221 -14.87 -4.84 -3.28
N GLY A 222 -15.20 -3.66 -2.76
CA GLY A 222 -16.01 -3.52 -1.56
C GLY A 222 -15.78 -2.24 -0.78
N PRO A 223 -16.73 -1.90 0.10
CA PRO A 223 -16.58 -0.78 1.04
C PRO A 223 -15.34 -0.96 1.92
N ALA A 224 -14.76 0.16 2.36
CA ALA A 224 -13.69 0.16 3.36
C ALA A 224 -14.16 -0.63 4.60
N LYS A 225 -13.43 -1.69 4.95
CA LYS A 225 -13.70 -2.50 6.16
C LYS A 225 -12.84 -1.98 7.31
N SER A 226 -13.44 -1.85 8.49
CA SER A 226 -12.82 -1.47 9.76
C SER A 226 -12.23 -2.68 10.48
N GLU A 227 -11.40 -2.48 11.53
CA GLU A 227 -10.93 -3.58 12.39
C GLU A 227 -12.08 -4.44 12.93
N ALA A 228 -13.24 -3.83 13.20
CA ALA A 228 -14.42 -4.50 13.75
C ALA A 228 -15.04 -5.52 12.78
N ASP A 229 -14.69 -5.46 11.48
CA ASP A 229 -15.17 -6.40 10.47
C ASP A 229 -14.36 -7.71 10.44
N TYR A 230 -13.33 -7.82 11.28
CA TYR A 230 -12.42 -8.97 11.31
C TYR A 230 -12.37 -9.61 12.70
N SER A 231 -12.52 -10.93 12.71
CA SER A 231 -12.43 -11.72 13.95
C SER A 231 -11.01 -12.22 14.24
N VAL A 232 -10.12 -12.25 13.25
CA VAL A 232 -8.79 -12.85 13.38
C VAL A 232 -7.71 -12.00 12.73
N PHE A 233 -6.61 -11.88 13.45
CA PHE A 233 -5.45 -11.10 13.06
C PHE A 233 -4.18 -11.96 13.07
N LEU A 234 -3.34 -11.73 12.08
CA LEU A 234 -1.93 -12.09 12.08
C LEU A 234 -1.16 -11.01 12.84
N THR A 235 -0.50 -11.38 13.93
CA THR A 235 0.44 -10.48 14.61
C THR A 235 1.82 -10.68 14.03
N ARG A 236 2.36 -9.65 13.38
CA ARG A 236 3.70 -9.65 12.79
C ARG A 236 4.65 -8.88 13.68
N TYR A 237 5.71 -9.53 14.15
CA TYR A 237 6.76 -8.97 14.99
C TYR A 237 7.97 -8.65 14.12
N ILE A 238 8.15 -7.37 13.81
CA ILE A 238 9.32 -6.84 13.11
C ILE A 238 10.16 -6.03 14.09
N THR A 239 9.82 -4.75 14.26
CA THR A 239 10.34 -3.87 15.32
C THR A 239 9.35 -3.75 16.47
N THR A 240 8.06 -3.68 16.16
CA THR A 240 6.93 -3.81 17.09
C THR A 240 5.91 -4.81 16.56
N PRO A 241 5.07 -5.39 17.44
CA PRO A 241 3.95 -6.22 16.99
C PRO A 241 2.93 -5.36 16.24
N VAL A 242 2.56 -5.80 15.03
CA VAL A 242 1.49 -5.20 14.23
C VAL A 242 0.42 -6.25 13.99
N LYS A 243 -0.84 -5.92 14.28
CA LYS A 243 -1.99 -6.77 13.98
C LYS A 243 -2.49 -6.47 12.58
N ILE A 244 -2.47 -7.48 11.72
CA ILE A 244 -2.92 -7.41 10.33
C ILE A 244 -4.13 -8.34 10.19
N PRO A 245 -5.29 -7.87 9.73
CA PRO A 245 -6.46 -8.72 9.60
C PRO A 245 -6.23 -9.81 8.56
N LEU A 246 -6.71 -11.03 8.83
CA LEU A 246 -6.77 -12.07 7.81
C LEU A 246 -7.90 -11.77 6.82
N THR A 247 -7.63 -11.88 5.52
CA THR A 247 -8.61 -11.69 4.45
C THR A 247 -9.47 -12.92 4.26
N LYS A 248 -8.93 -14.10 4.57
CA LYS A 248 -9.68 -15.36 4.64
C LYS A 248 -9.24 -16.15 5.86
N PHE A 249 -10.22 -16.71 6.55
CA PHE A 249 -9.97 -17.76 7.53
C PHE A 249 -11.17 -18.69 7.57
N ILE A 250 -11.01 -19.87 6.98
CA ILE A 250 -12.15 -20.73 6.64
C ILE A 250 -11.78 -22.20 6.66
N ALA A 251 -12.69 -23.03 7.12
CA ALA A 251 -12.62 -24.46 6.92
C ALA A 251 -13.38 -24.83 5.63
N VAL A 252 -12.75 -25.58 4.74
CA VAL A 252 -13.41 -26.16 3.56
C VAL A 252 -13.52 -27.65 3.79
N LYS A 253 -14.74 -28.16 3.82
CA LYS A 253 -15.02 -29.58 4.06
C LYS A 253 -15.01 -30.36 2.75
N ASP A 254 -14.72 -31.65 2.88
CA ASP A 254 -14.78 -32.60 1.77
C ASP A 254 -13.92 -32.19 0.56
N VAL A 255 -12.68 -31.76 0.85
CA VAL A 255 -11.71 -31.32 -0.15
C VAL A 255 -10.29 -31.79 0.13
N ALA A 256 -9.59 -32.16 -0.93
CA ALA A 256 -8.17 -32.40 -0.98
C ALA A 256 -7.51 -31.18 -1.62
N PHE A 257 -6.36 -30.81 -1.08
CA PHE A 257 -5.51 -29.80 -1.67
C PHE A 257 -4.37 -30.48 -2.43
N LYS A 258 -4.37 -30.28 -3.76
CA LYS A 258 -3.35 -30.79 -4.69
C LYS A 258 -2.65 -29.58 -5.31
N PRO A 259 -1.67 -29.00 -4.61
CA PRO A 259 -1.10 -27.75 -5.04
C PRO A 259 -0.41 -27.87 -6.40
N GLY A 260 -0.65 -26.89 -7.28
CA GLY A 260 0.06 -26.77 -8.54
C GLY A 260 1.54 -26.41 -8.40
N GLU A 261 2.18 -26.25 -9.56
CA GLU A 261 3.56 -25.75 -9.68
C GLU A 261 3.67 -24.26 -9.33
N THR A 262 2.54 -23.56 -9.22
CA THR A 262 2.50 -22.14 -8.87
C THR A 262 2.91 -21.93 -7.42
N SER A 263 3.56 -20.78 -7.17
CA SER A 263 3.92 -20.32 -5.83
C SER A 263 2.72 -19.73 -5.05
N TRP A 264 1.50 -20.00 -5.50
CA TRP A 264 0.22 -19.52 -4.96
C TRP A 264 -0.77 -20.68 -4.94
N MET A 265 -1.64 -20.73 -3.93
CA MET A 265 -2.82 -21.60 -3.96
C MET A 265 -3.84 -20.97 -4.92
N ALA A 266 -4.12 -21.70 -6.00
CA ALA A 266 -5.26 -21.40 -6.86
C ALA A 266 -6.49 -22.18 -6.36
N ASP A 267 -7.68 -21.63 -6.55
CA ASP A 267 -8.91 -22.34 -6.14
C ASP A 267 -9.11 -23.67 -6.88
N ASP A 268 -8.54 -23.80 -8.09
CA ASP A 268 -8.55 -25.05 -8.84
C ASP A 268 -7.48 -26.06 -8.42
N ASP A 269 -6.68 -25.77 -7.39
CA ASP A 269 -5.85 -26.75 -6.68
C ASP A 269 -6.68 -27.59 -5.69
N LEU A 270 -7.95 -27.23 -5.47
CA LEU A 270 -8.87 -27.99 -4.65
C LEU A 270 -9.58 -29.07 -5.47
N ALA A 271 -9.68 -30.27 -4.90
CA ALA A 271 -10.38 -31.41 -5.47
C ALA A 271 -11.41 -31.96 -4.46
N PRO A 272 -12.64 -32.26 -4.85
CA PRO A 272 -13.61 -32.91 -3.97
C PRO A 272 -13.10 -34.27 -3.45
N THR A 273 -13.29 -34.54 -2.17
CA THR A 273 -13.05 -35.88 -1.56
C THR A 273 -13.84 -35.98 -0.26
N LYS A 274 -14.18 -37.17 0.24
CA LYS A 274 -14.86 -37.30 1.54
C LYS A 274 -13.90 -37.49 2.72
N ASP A 275 -12.62 -37.66 2.43
CA ASP A 275 -11.65 -38.16 3.41
C ASP A 275 -10.78 -37.05 4.00
N ARG A 276 -10.91 -35.82 3.48
CA ARG A 276 -10.06 -34.69 3.86
C ARG A 276 -10.86 -33.40 3.89
N ASN A 277 -10.36 -32.51 4.72
CA ASN A 277 -10.81 -31.13 4.86
C ASN A 277 -9.57 -30.26 4.87
N ILE A 278 -9.75 -28.96 4.71
CA ILE A 278 -8.66 -28.00 4.90
C ILE A 278 -9.10 -26.87 5.82
N LEU A 279 -8.16 -26.34 6.57
CA LEU A 279 -8.24 -25.03 7.19
C LEU A 279 -7.35 -24.08 6.38
N PHE A 280 -7.97 -23.10 5.75
CA PHE A 280 -7.31 -22.14 4.88
C PHE A 280 -7.28 -20.75 5.51
N LEU A 281 -6.09 -20.17 5.54
CA LEU A 281 -5.80 -18.85 6.07
C LEU A 281 -5.14 -18.03 4.98
N GLU A 282 -5.61 -16.81 4.80
CA GLU A 282 -5.04 -15.87 3.85
C GLU A 282 -4.94 -14.48 4.46
N MET A 283 -3.81 -13.84 4.20
CA MET A 283 -3.64 -12.39 4.29
C MET A 283 -3.24 -11.91 2.88
N GLY A 284 -4.23 -11.58 2.06
CA GLY A 284 -4.03 -11.07 0.71
C GLY A 284 -3.65 -9.59 0.77
N SER A 285 -2.45 -9.22 0.34
CA SER A 285 -1.94 -7.84 0.46
C SER A 285 -2.83 -6.80 -0.23
N THR A 286 -3.55 -7.20 -1.28
CA THR A 286 -4.51 -6.36 -2.02
C THR A 286 -5.88 -6.25 -1.35
N ASP A 287 -6.23 -7.24 -0.52
CA ASP A 287 -7.57 -7.40 0.04
C ASP A 287 -7.63 -6.97 1.51
N VAL A 288 -6.46 -6.78 2.14
CA VAL A 288 -6.36 -6.17 3.46
C VAL A 288 -6.76 -4.69 3.33
N PRO A 289 -7.74 -4.19 4.12
CA PRO A 289 -8.16 -2.81 4.06
C PRO A 289 -7.03 -1.84 4.37
N LYS A 290 -7.17 -0.62 3.86
CA LYS A 290 -6.30 0.48 4.27
C LYS A 290 -6.43 0.73 5.77
N GLY A 291 -5.32 0.81 6.47
CA GLY A 291 -5.28 0.96 7.93
C GLY A 291 -3.86 1.17 8.44
N PRO A 292 -3.66 1.24 9.77
CA PRO A 292 -2.33 1.43 10.36
C PRO A 292 -1.37 0.28 9.98
N TRP A 293 -1.88 -0.90 9.64
CA TRP A 293 -1.09 -2.04 9.16
C TRP A 293 -0.70 -1.98 7.68
N SER A 294 -1.16 -1.02 6.86
CA SER A 294 -0.96 -1.05 5.39
C SER A 294 0.50 -1.10 4.94
N ASN A 295 1.42 -0.51 5.71
CA ASN A 295 2.87 -0.60 5.40
C ASN A 295 3.47 -1.97 5.75
N PHE A 296 2.71 -2.82 6.45
CA PHE A 296 3.09 -4.14 6.94
C PHE A 296 2.37 -5.28 6.21
N THR A 297 1.44 -4.97 5.31
CA THR A 297 0.75 -5.96 4.44
C THR A 297 1.59 -6.36 3.23
N GLY A 298 2.78 -5.77 3.06
CA GLY A 298 3.75 -6.21 2.07
C GLY A 298 3.99 -7.72 2.20
N GLY A 299 3.80 -8.44 1.10
CA GLY A 299 3.86 -9.89 1.02
C GLY A 299 2.60 -10.58 1.53
N ALA A 300 1.93 -11.32 0.67
CA ALA A 300 0.77 -12.11 1.08
C ALA A 300 1.19 -13.33 1.91
N LEU A 301 0.28 -13.81 2.74
CA LEU A 301 0.40 -15.07 3.45
C LEU A 301 -0.73 -16.00 3.01
N GLN A 302 -0.42 -17.22 2.56
CA GLN A 302 -1.40 -18.28 2.36
C GLN A 302 -0.96 -19.52 3.12
N PHE A 303 -1.74 -19.95 4.09
CA PHE A 303 -1.48 -21.15 4.87
C PHE A 303 -2.64 -22.13 4.73
N VAL A 304 -2.34 -23.35 4.30
CA VAL A 304 -3.30 -24.45 4.19
C VAL A 304 -2.90 -25.53 5.16
N LEU A 305 -3.78 -25.89 6.09
CA LEU A 305 -3.61 -27.04 6.98
C LEU A 305 -4.62 -28.13 6.56
N ILE A 306 -4.13 -29.32 6.27
CA ILE A 306 -4.91 -30.49 5.88
C ILE A 306 -5.41 -31.20 7.14
N LEU A 307 -6.71 -31.47 7.18
CA LEU A 307 -7.40 -32.06 8.32
C LEU A 307 -8.13 -33.35 7.91
N ASP A 308 -7.84 -34.45 8.59
CA ASP A 308 -8.57 -35.71 8.37
C ASP A 308 -10.02 -35.65 8.89
N SER A 309 -10.32 -34.71 9.79
CA SER A 309 -11.65 -34.52 10.36
C SER A 309 -11.80 -33.12 10.95
N LEU A 310 -13.01 -32.58 10.89
CA LEU A 310 -13.42 -31.35 11.58
C LEU A 310 -13.96 -31.59 12.99
N ALA A 311 -14.08 -32.85 13.44
CA ALA A 311 -14.56 -33.16 14.79
C ALA A 311 -13.61 -32.63 15.89
N PRO A 312 -14.10 -32.42 17.13
CA PRO A 312 -13.28 -31.91 18.23
C PRO A 312 -12.02 -32.74 18.45
N ARG A 313 -10.87 -32.07 18.44
CA ARG A 313 -9.54 -32.70 18.56
C ARG A 313 -8.42 -31.67 18.73
N THR A 314 -7.29 -32.15 19.19
CA THR A 314 -6.02 -31.41 19.18
C THR A 314 -5.21 -31.73 17.92
N ILE A 315 -4.56 -30.71 17.37
CA ILE A 315 -3.71 -30.77 16.19
C ILE A 315 -2.42 -30.04 16.51
N ASP A 316 -1.33 -30.81 16.57
CA ASP A 316 0.03 -30.30 16.64
C ASP A 316 0.70 -30.48 15.28
N PHE A 317 1.49 -29.48 14.88
CA PHE A 317 2.34 -29.56 13.71
C PHE A 317 3.59 -28.70 13.86
N THR A 318 4.66 -29.14 13.22
CA THR A 318 5.95 -28.45 13.10
C THR A 318 6.42 -28.49 11.65
N GLU A 319 7.56 -27.88 11.31
CA GLU A 319 8.15 -27.99 9.98
C GLU A 319 8.39 -29.44 9.51
N ALA A 320 8.54 -30.39 10.46
CA ALA A 320 8.68 -31.81 10.14
C ALA A 320 7.40 -32.42 9.54
N ASP A 321 6.24 -31.81 9.78
CA ASP A 321 4.92 -32.24 9.33
C ASP A 321 4.53 -31.63 7.98
N SER A 322 5.50 -31.42 7.08
CA SER A 322 5.30 -30.74 5.78
C SER A 322 4.25 -31.39 4.86
N GLN A 323 3.80 -32.62 5.15
CA GLN A 323 2.68 -33.25 4.45
C GLN A 323 1.30 -32.80 4.94
N ARG A 324 1.23 -32.23 6.15
CA ARG A 324 -0.02 -31.78 6.79
C ARG A 324 -0.35 -30.35 6.49
N PHE A 325 0.60 -29.55 6.03
CA PHE A 325 0.33 -28.16 5.69
C PHE A 325 1.12 -27.71 4.48
N ARG A 326 0.70 -26.61 3.88
CA ARG A 326 1.51 -25.84 2.95
C ARG A 326 1.48 -24.38 3.35
N LEU A 327 2.66 -23.79 3.52
CA LEU A 327 2.80 -22.35 3.61
C LEU A 327 3.25 -21.83 2.25
N ILE A 328 2.51 -20.85 1.75
CA ILE A 328 2.62 -20.31 0.40
C ILE A 328 2.71 -18.80 0.55
N ASN A 329 3.86 -18.25 0.15
CA ASN A 329 4.17 -16.83 0.33
C ASN A 329 4.20 -16.40 1.81
N ASN A 330 5.26 -15.72 2.22
CA ASN A 330 5.39 -15.16 3.56
C ASN A 330 6.34 -13.96 3.52
N PHE A 331 6.16 -13.06 2.55
CA PHE A 331 7.05 -11.91 2.40
C PHE A 331 6.66 -10.77 3.34
N ALA A 332 7.63 -9.92 3.66
CA ALA A 332 7.42 -8.63 4.29
C ALA A 332 7.85 -7.47 3.37
N ARG A 333 8.70 -7.72 2.36
CA ARG A 333 9.26 -6.72 1.42
C ARG A 333 9.66 -7.34 0.06
N ASN A 334 9.93 -6.48 -0.93
CA ASN A 334 10.24 -6.73 -2.36
C ASN A 334 11.43 -7.68 -2.67
N ASP A 335 11.97 -8.38 -1.69
CA ASP A 335 13.13 -9.25 -1.88
C ASP A 335 12.68 -10.66 -2.28
N LYS A 336 13.61 -11.44 -2.87
CA LYS A 336 13.33 -12.77 -3.47
C LYS A 336 12.62 -13.71 -2.50
N ASN A 337 11.80 -14.61 -3.05
CA ASN A 337 11.03 -15.60 -2.29
C ASN A 337 11.90 -16.41 -1.31
N ASP A 338 11.85 -16.08 -0.03
CA ASP A 338 12.41 -16.92 1.02
C ASP A 338 11.28 -17.64 1.75
N ASN A 339 11.30 -18.97 1.69
CA ASN A 339 10.37 -19.78 2.45
C ASN A 339 10.57 -19.55 3.96
N PRO A 340 9.49 -19.63 4.77
CA PRO A 340 9.62 -19.73 6.23
C PRO A 340 10.68 -20.76 6.59
N THR A 341 11.54 -20.42 7.53
CA THR A 341 12.54 -21.36 8.03
C THR A 341 12.01 -22.22 9.16
N ARG A 342 10.96 -21.78 9.86
CA ARG A 342 10.30 -22.54 10.92
C ARG A 342 8.81 -22.26 10.93
N ILE A 343 8.03 -23.30 11.22
CA ILE A 343 6.59 -23.21 11.37
C ILE A 343 6.16 -24.20 12.44
N SER A 344 5.30 -23.75 13.34
CA SER A 344 4.67 -24.65 14.30
C SER A 344 3.27 -24.18 14.64
N GLY A 345 2.43 -25.10 15.06
CA GLY A 345 1.13 -24.74 15.58
C GLY A 345 0.59 -25.78 16.54
N HIS A 346 -0.19 -25.29 17.49
CA HIS A 346 -1.00 -26.06 18.40
C HIS A 346 -2.42 -25.53 18.30
N LEU A 347 -3.33 -26.34 17.76
CA LEU A 347 -4.74 -25.99 17.58
C LEU A 347 -5.62 -27.02 18.27
N GLU A 348 -6.69 -26.55 18.89
CA GLU A 348 -7.74 -27.38 19.46
C GLU A 348 -9.08 -26.98 18.84
N ILE A 349 -9.69 -27.92 18.11
CA ILE A 349 -11.08 -27.81 17.68
C ILE A 349 -11.94 -28.18 18.89
N LEU A 350 -12.66 -27.21 19.44
CA LEU A 350 -13.48 -27.36 20.64
C LEU A 350 -14.86 -27.92 20.30
N SER A 351 -15.44 -27.46 19.20
CA SER A 351 -16.75 -27.90 18.71
C SER A 351 -16.81 -27.80 17.20
N SER A 352 -17.68 -28.61 16.59
CA SER A 352 -17.92 -28.61 15.14
C SER A 352 -19.40 -28.71 14.85
N SER A 353 -19.84 -27.99 13.82
CA SER A 353 -21.17 -28.05 13.23
C SER A 353 -21.06 -28.02 11.70
N GLU A 354 -22.20 -28.11 11.02
CA GLU A 354 -22.26 -27.95 9.56
C GLU A 354 -21.85 -26.55 9.06
N LYS A 355 -21.94 -25.52 9.92
CA LYS A 355 -21.73 -24.11 9.53
C LYS A 355 -20.41 -23.54 10.01
N GLU A 356 -19.87 -24.07 11.10
CA GLU A 356 -18.68 -23.54 11.74
C GLU A 356 -18.00 -24.57 12.64
N ILE A 357 -16.70 -24.37 12.84
CA ILE A 357 -15.91 -24.97 13.92
C ILE A 357 -15.48 -23.88 14.90
N VAL A 358 -15.32 -24.22 16.17
CA VAL A 358 -14.75 -23.30 17.18
C VAL A 358 -13.36 -23.77 17.52
N VAL A 359 -12.36 -22.91 17.37
CA VAL A 359 -10.95 -23.25 17.51
C VAL A 359 -10.26 -22.34 18.52
N THR A 360 -9.36 -22.92 19.31
CA THR A 360 -8.41 -22.18 20.13
C THR A 360 -6.99 -22.65 19.81
N GLY A 361 -5.99 -21.79 20.01
CA GLY A 361 -4.60 -22.19 19.77
C GLY A 361 -3.69 -21.09 19.26
N LEU A 362 -2.51 -21.50 18.82
CA LEU A 362 -1.46 -20.63 18.33
C LEU A 362 -0.82 -21.26 17.09
N ILE A 363 -0.68 -20.48 16.02
CA ILE A 363 0.15 -20.79 14.87
C ILE A 363 1.29 -19.78 14.83
N THR A 364 2.52 -20.24 14.63
CA THR A 364 3.71 -19.39 14.54
C THR A 364 4.47 -19.63 13.25
N PHE A 365 4.93 -18.56 12.62
CA PHE A 365 5.77 -18.59 11.43
C PHE A 365 7.05 -17.77 11.68
N THR A 366 8.20 -18.30 11.30
CA THR A 366 9.47 -17.57 11.40
C THR A 366 10.25 -17.66 10.09
N THR A 367 10.69 -16.52 9.57
CA THR A 367 11.55 -16.41 8.37
C THR A 367 12.98 -16.06 8.78
N ALA A 368 13.99 -16.73 8.21
CA ALA A 368 15.39 -16.43 8.55
C ALA A 368 15.94 -15.21 7.81
N LYS A 369 15.50 -14.98 6.57
CA LYS A 369 15.91 -13.82 5.78
C LYS A 369 14.81 -12.77 5.86
N VAL A 370 15.20 -11.58 6.32
CA VAL A 370 14.33 -10.65 7.06
C VAL A 370 13.72 -11.38 8.25
N ALA A 371 14.35 -11.25 9.41
CA ALA A 371 13.90 -11.92 10.63
C ALA A 371 12.50 -11.43 10.99
N THR A 372 11.48 -12.21 10.62
CA THR A 372 10.10 -11.97 11.05
C THR A 372 9.65 -13.12 11.91
N HIS A 373 8.99 -12.79 13.00
CA HIS A 373 8.20 -13.72 13.78
C HIS A 373 6.74 -13.33 13.59
N GLN A 374 5.88 -14.29 13.32
CA GLN A 374 4.47 -14.05 13.02
C GLN A 374 3.63 -15.04 13.81
N GLU A 375 2.51 -14.57 14.34
CA GLU A 375 1.62 -15.36 15.19
C GLU A 375 0.17 -15.18 14.79
N ILE A 376 -0.59 -16.26 14.80
CA ILE A 376 -2.06 -16.23 14.75
C ILE A 376 -2.54 -16.86 16.05
N ARG A 377 -3.11 -16.03 16.93
CA ARG A 377 -3.68 -16.44 18.21
C ARG A 377 -5.19 -16.56 18.07
N LEU A 378 -5.72 -17.72 18.46
CA LEU A 378 -7.13 -18.04 18.40
C LEU A 378 -7.65 -18.28 19.81
N GLU A 379 -8.71 -17.56 20.18
CA GLU A 379 -9.34 -17.62 21.49
C GLU A 379 -10.82 -17.95 21.31
N LYS A 380 -11.16 -19.24 21.28
CA LYS A 380 -12.52 -19.73 21.01
C LYS A 380 -13.12 -19.10 19.75
N THR A 381 -12.30 -18.98 18.71
CA THR A 381 -12.66 -18.33 17.46
C THR A 381 -13.59 -19.23 16.65
N ALA A 382 -14.77 -18.71 16.28
CA ALA A 382 -15.66 -19.38 15.34
C ALA A 382 -15.15 -19.19 13.90
N ILE A 383 -14.97 -20.29 13.19
CA ILE A 383 -14.45 -20.34 11.82
C ILE A 383 -15.53 -20.95 10.94
N PRO A 384 -15.97 -20.27 9.87
CA PRO A 384 -16.98 -20.80 8.98
C PRO A 384 -16.51 -22.09 8.29
N VAL A 385 -17.45 -23.02 8.10
CA VAL A 385 -17.27 -24.25 7.33
C VAL A 385 -18.07 -24.12 6.04
N LEU A 386 -17.41 -24.30 4.90
CA LEU A 386 -18.06 -24.32 3.58
C LEU A 386 -17.72 -25.62 2.85
N ASP A 387 -18.64 -26.08 2.01
CA ASP A 387 -18.26 -27.01 0.94
C ASP A 387 -17.50 -26.28 -0.18
N LEU A 388 -16.89 -27.05 -1.08
CA LEU A 388 -16.10 -26.49 -2.19
C LEU A 388 -16.89 -25.50 -3.05
N THR A 389 -18.16 -25.78 -3.33
CA THR A 389 -18.98 -24.94 -4.22
C THR A 389 -19.28 -23.61 -3.54
N ALA A 390 -19.69 -23.64 -2.27
CA ALA A 390 -19.94 -22.46 -1.48
C ALA A 390 -18.66 -21.62 -1.28
N TYR A 391 -17.51 -22.26 -1.06
CA TYR A 391 -16.20 -21.60 -0.99
C TYR A 391 -15.88 -20.86 -2.30
N VAL A 392 -15.88 -21.57 -3.44
CA VAL A 392 -15.52 -20.97 -4.74
C VAL A 392 -16.47 -19.81 -5.07
N ARG A 393 -17.78 -19.97 -4.89
CA ARG A 393 -18.76 -18.91 -5.19
C ARG A 393 -18.64 -17.69 -4.27
N ARG A 394 -18.25 -17.89 -3.00
CA ARG A 394 -18.09 -16.79 -2.04
C ARG A 394 -16.90 -15.89 -2.40
N TYR A 395 -15.80 -16.48 -2.84
CA TYR A 395 -14.55 -15.76 -3.08
C TYR A 395 -14.27 -15.44 -4.56
N ASN A 396 -15.05 -16.02 -5.47
CA ASN A 396 -14.99 -15.73 -6.91
C ASN A 396 -16.42 -15.42 -7.41
N PRO A 397 -16.96 -14.23 -7.08
CA PRO A 397 -18.34 -13.88 -7.44
C PRO A 397 -18.55 -13.98 -8.96
N ALA A 398 -19.81 -14.18 -9.35
CA ALA A 398 -20.18 -14.37 -10.75
C ALA A 398 -19.69 -13.19 -11.61
N GLY A 399 -18.97 -13.51 -12.68
CA GLY A 399 -18.42 -12.56 -13.65
C GLY A 399 -17.94 -13.31 -14.89
N GLU A 400 -17.65 -12.58 -15.97
CA GLU A 400 -17.04 -13.15 -17.17
C GLU A 400 -15.51 -13.26 -16.98
N GLY A 401 -14.91 -14.37 -17.43
CA GLY A 401 -13.45 -14.53 -17.46
C GLY A 401 -12.92 -15.76 -16.73
N TYR A 402 -11.60 -15.92 -16.77
CA TYR A 402 -10.89 -17.15 -16.34
C TYR A 402 -11.07 -17.49 -14.86
N PHE A 403 -11.37 -16.49 -14.02
CA PHE A 403 -11.50 -16.61 -12.57
C PHE A 403 -12.95 -16.67 -12.08
N SER A 404 -13.93 -16.84 -12.98
CA SER A 404 -15.33 -16.99 -12.55
C SER A 404 -15.54 -18.31 -11.78
N ALA A 405 -16.42 -18.31 -10.78
CA ALA A 405 -16.75 -19.52 -10.03
C ALA A 405 -17.12 -20.70 -10.92
N ASP A 406 -17.94 -20.48 -11.96
CA ASP A 406 -18.38 -21.55 -12.84
C ASP A 406 -17.22 -22.12 -13.68
N ASN A 407 -16.27 -21.29 -14.11
CA ASN A 407 -15.07 -21.74 -14.81
C ASN A 407 -14.13 -22.53 -13.87
N ILE A 408 -13.95 -22.07 -12.63
CA ILE A 408 -13.15 -22.77 -11.62
C ILE A 408 -13.76 -24.16 -11.33
N LEU A 409 -15.06 -24.21 -11.04
CA LEU A 409 -15.77 -25.47 -10.77
C LEU A 409 -15.71 -26.43 -11.96
N LYS A 410 -15.82 -25.91 -13.18
CA LYS A 410 -15.65 -26.71 -14.40
C LYS A 410 -14.24 -27.30 -14.51
N ARG A 411 -13.19 -26.51 -14.27
CA ARG A 411 -11.79 -26.98 -14.31
C ARG A 411 -11.54 -28.06 -13.26
N ILE A 412 -12.08 -27.90 -12.06
CA ILE A 412 -12.01 -28.91 -11.00
C ILE A 412 -12.68 -30.22 -11.47
N ALA A 413 -13.88 -30.13 -12.04
CA ALA A 413 -14.58 -31.31 -12.56
C ALA A 413 -13.86 -31.99 -13.74
N GLU A 414 -13.17 -31.23 -14.57
CA GLU A 414 -12.36 -31.75 -15.68
C GLU A 414 -11.09 -32.48 -15.20
N LYS A 415 -10.42 -31.98 -14.16
CA LYS A 415 -9.23 -32.61 -13.56
C LYS A 415 -9.52 -33.98 -12.91
N GLU A 416 -10.75 -34.20 -12.46
CA GLU A 416 -11.16 -35.47 -11.83
C GLU A 416 -11.56 -36.54 -12.86
N LYS A 417 -11.62 -36.21 -14.15
CA LYS A 417 -11.79 -37.24 -15.18
C LYS A 417 -10.49 -38.05 -15.28
N PRO A 418 -10.56 -39.39 -15.27
CA PRO A 418 -9.37 -40.21 -15.50
C PRO A 418 -8.74 -39.81 -16.84
N ALA A 419 -7.40 -39.70 -16.85
CA ALA A 419 -6.66 -39.45 -18.09
C ALA A 419 -7.03 -40.54 -19.13
N PRO A 420 -7.28 -40.16 -20.39
CA PRO A 420 -7.74 -41.08 -21.43
C PRO A 420 -6.74 -42.22 -21.73
#